data_AF-A0A0K8RHY3-F1
#
_entry.id   AF-A0A0K8RHY3-F1
#
_cell.length_a   1.000
_cell.length_b   1.000
_cell.length_c   1.000
_cell.angle_alpha   90.00
_cell.angle_beta   90.00
_cell.angle_gamma   90.00
#
_symmetry.space_group_name_H-M   'P 1'
#
loop_
_entity.id
_entity.type
_entity.pdbx_description
1 polymer ?
#
loop_
_entity_poly.entity_id
_entity_poly.type
_entity_poly.pdbx_seq_one_letter_code
_entity_poly.pdbx_strand_id
1 'polypeptide(L)'
;MSLHDFVVVIIVSVLFGVADRGYTEEQNDFSSTVECGRRHTRNTVSERIMNGTVAEPGNWPWMVALYTSNDKFRCGGVLISKQYVLTAAHCFANQNASFLSARLGSTNKTRSTDCSDEITRRDAAERSATTESDATQNAKVICVDVEQVCIPVPDDCNFL
;
A
#
# COMPACT_ATOMS: atom_id res chain seq x y z
N MET A 1 41.70 46.20 13.12
CA MET A 1 42.08 44.79 12.90
C MET A 1 43.46 44.76 12.28
N SER A 2 44.39 44.08 12.93
CA SER A 2 45.79 43.94 12.49
C SER A 2 45.89 42.90 11.37
N LEU A 3 46.93 42.97 10.53
CA LEU A 3 47.22 41.97 9.51
C LEU A 3 47.29 40.54 10.10
N HIS A 4 47.72 40.44 11.37
CA HIS A 4 47.75 39.20 12.13
C HIS A 4 46.34 38.60 12.33
N ASP A 5 45.32 39.42 12.56
CA ASP A 5 43.94 38.97 12.77
C ASP A 5 43.36 38.36 11.48
N PHE A 6 43.69 38.94 10.32
CA PHE A 6 43.29 38.40 9.02
C PHE A 6 43.94 37.05 8.72
N VAL A 7 45.22 36.90 9.06
CA VAL A 7 45.95 35.64 8.87
C VAL A 7 45.38 34.53 9.75
N VAL A 8 44.99 34.83 10.99
CA VAL A 8 44.35 33.86 11.89
C VAL A 8 43.00 33.41 11.34
N VAL A 9 42.17 34.32 10.82
CA VAL A 9 40.87 33.95 10.22
C VAL A 9 41.05 33.05 9.00
N ILE A 10 42.04 33.32 8.14
CA ILE A 10 42.34 32.47 6.97
C ILE A 10 42.87 31.10 7.41
N ILE A 11 43.79 31.03 8.39
CA ILE A 11 44.31 29.76 8.88
C ILE A 11 43.21 28.93 9.54
N VAL A 12 42.33 29.55 10.33
CA VAL A 12 41.17 28.87 10.92
C VAL A 12 40.23 28.40 9.80
N SER A 13 39.90 29.23 8.81
CA SER A 13 39.06 28.78 7.69
C SER A 13 39.73 27.76 6.75
N VAL A 14 41.06 27.63 6.73
CA VAL A 14 41.74 26.55 5.98
C VAL A 14 41.86 25.27 6.81
N LEU A 15 42.09 25.38 8.13
CA LEU A 15 42.12 24.24 9.05
C LEU A 15 40.71 23.67 9.32
N PHE A 16 39.68 24.52 9.28
CA PHE A 16 38.27 24.14 9.45
C PHE A 16 37.47 24.10 8.14
N GLY A 17 38.06 24.50 7.00
CA GLY A 17 37.32 24.71 5.74
C GLY A 17 38.01 24.17 4.50
N VAL A 18 38.45 22.91 4.56
CA VAL A 18 38.04 21.98 3.48
C VAL A 18 36.75 21.30 3.92
N ALA A 19 35.68 22.08 3.98
CA ALA A 19 34.31 21.60 4.12
C ALA A 19 33.35 22.58 3.42
N ASP A 20 33.74 23.12 2.26
CA ASP A 20 32.80 23.82 1.38
C ASP A 20 33.23 23.68 -0.09
N ARG A 21 33.31 22.43 -0.54
CA ARG A 21 33.36 22.08 -1.98
C ARG A 21 32.78 20.69 -2.18
N GLY A 22 31.45 20.63 -2.07
CA GLY A 22 30.67 19.42 -2.21
C GLY A 22 29.32 19.57 -1.53
N TYR A 23 28.50 20.52 -2.01
CA TYR A 23 27.06 20.46 -1.83
C TYR A 23 26.62 19.17 -2.53
N THR A 24 26.67 18.05 -1.80
CA THR A 24 26.06 16.79 -2.24
C THR A 24 24.57 17.08 -2.30
N GLU A 25 24.13 17.41 -3.50
CA GLU A 25 22.88 16.97 -4.10
C GLU A 25 21.73 16.79 -3.09
N GLU A 26 20.74 17.68 -3.20
CA GLU A 26 19.34 17.26 -3.06
C GLU A 26 19.10 16.07 -4.01
N GLN A 27 19.47 14.86 -3.61
CA GLN A 27 19.05 13.64 -4.26
C GLN A 27 18.63 12.61 -3.23
N ASN A 28 17.33 12.74 -2.95
CA ASN A 28 16.37 11.66 -3.03
C ASN A 28 15.94 11.00 -1.71
N ASP A 29 15.16 11.73 -0.91
CA ASP A 29 14.24 11.13 0.07
C ASP A 29 12.85 11.81 0.08
N PHE A 30 12.43 12.34 -1.09
CA PHE A 30 11.03 12.71 -1.34
C PHE A 30 10.56 12.27 -2.73
N SER A 31 11.33 11.42 -3.40
CA SER A 31 10.83 10.54 -4.43
C SER A 31 11.16 9.11 -4.04
N SER A 32 10.51 8.63 -2.97
CA SER A 32 10.08 7.25 -3.06
C SER A 32 9.17 7.22 -4.27
N THR A 33 9.69 6.76 -5.41
CA THR A 33 8.85 6.41 -6.54
C THR A 33 7.81 5.48 -5.95
N VAL A 34 6.55 5.91 -5.88
CA VAL A 34 5.49 5.10 -5.33
C VAL A 34 5.37 3.90 -6.25
N GLU A 35 6.00 2.79 -5.86
CA GLU A 35 6.02 1.58 -6.65
C GLU A 35 4.61 1.00 -6.62
N CYS A 36 4.03 0.85 -7.81
CA CYS A 36 2.67 0.35 -7.98
C CYS A 36 2.69 -0.98 -8.72
N GLY A 37 1.61 -1.74 -8.61
CA GLY A 37 1.37 -2.95 -9.42
C GLY A 37 2.35 -4.10 -9.17
N ARG A 38 3.13 -4.07 -8.08
CA ARG A 38 4.06 -5.13 -7.73
C ARG A 38 3.33 -6.27 -7.04
N ARG A 39 3.42 -7.46 -7.63
CA ARG A 39 2.88 -8.68 -7.04
C ARG A 39 3.97 -9.40 -6.25
N HIS A 40 3.70 -9.75 -5.00
CA HIS A 40 4.64 -10.45 -4.12
C HIS A 40 5.05 -11.84 -4.63
N THR A 41 4.23 -12.49 -5.46
CA THR A 41 4.53 -13.80 -6.06
C THR A 41 4.13 -13.85 -7.53
N ARG A 42 4.85 -14.65 -8.33
CA ARG A 42 4.44 -14.99 -9.70
C ARG A 42 3.63 -16.28 -9.66
N ASN A 43 2.34 -16.23 -9.98
CA ASN A 43 1.55 -17.44 -10.13
C ASN A 43 1.77 -18.02 -11.52
N THR A 44 1.99 -19.33 -11.60
CA THR A 44 1.80 -20.09 -12.83
C THR A 44 0.30 -20.20 -13.08
N VAL A 45 -0.24 -19.40 -13.99
CA VAL A 45 -1.63 -19.52 -14.42
C VAL A 45 -1.71 -20.64 -15.45
N SER A 46 -2.53 -21.66 -15.19
CA SER A 46 -2.82 -22.72 -16.16
C SER A 46 -3.55 -22.14 -17.38
N GLU A 47 -3.24 -22.63 -18.59
CA GLU A 47 -3.86 -22.16 -19.85
C GLU A 47 -5.38 -22.36 -19.89
N ARG A 48 -5.94 -23.22 -19.03
CA ARG A 48 -7.39 -23.41 -18.90
C ARG A 48 -7.87 -23.10 -17.50
N ILE A 49 -8.63 -22.02 -17.38
CA ILE A 49 -9.26 -21.59 -16.12
C ILE A 49 -10.74 -21.95 -16.14
N MET A 50 -11.15 -22.95 -15.36
CA MET A 50 -12.55 -23.21 -15.04
C MET A 50 -12.74 -22.83 -13.56
N ASN A 51 -13.63 -21.88 -13.28
CA ASN A 51 -13.95 -21.41 -11.91
C ASN A 51 -12.81 -20.73 -11.12
N GLY A 52 -11.63 -20.56 -11.70
CA GLY A 52 -10.49 -19.88 -11.07
C GLY A 52 -9.85 -20.69 -9.93
N THR A 53 -8.89 -20.06 -9.25
CA THR A 53 -8.26 -20.58 -8.03
C THR A 53 -8.37 -19.53 -6.92
N VAL A 54 -8.44 -19.98 -5.67
CA VAL A 54 -8.39 -19.06 -4.52
C VAL A 54 -7.08 -18.29 -4.56
N ALA A 55 -7.14 -16.97 -4.40
CA ALA A 55 -5.96 -16.13 -4.31
C ALA A 55 -5.26 -16.34 -2.97
N GLU A 56 -3.95 -16.55 -3.01
CA GLU A 56 -3.17 -16.57 -1.77
C GLU A 56 -3.15 -15.16 -1.14
N PRO A 57 -3.09 -15.07 0.20
CA PRO A 57 -2.94 -13.80 0.89
C PRO A 57 -1.75 -13.00 0.36
N GLY A 58 -1.94 -11.70 0.09
CA GLY A 58 -0.86 -10.79 -0.32
C GLY A 58 -0.57 -10.80 -1.82
N ASN A 59 -1.12 -11.76 -2.57
CA ASN A 59 -0.90 -11.85 -4.01
C ASN A 59 -1.63 -10.79 -4.83
N TRP A 60 -2.59 -10.06 -4.25
CA TRP A 60 -3.31 -8.98 -4.95
C TRP A 60 -3.56 -7.82 -3.97
N PRO A 61 -2.50 -7.11 -3.55
CA PRO A 61 -2.55 -6.19 -2.42
C PRO A 61 -3.41 -4.94 -2.69
N TRP A 62 -3.70 -4.64 -3.96
CA TRP A 62 -4.59 -3.55 -4.39
C TRP A 62 -6.08 -3.92 -4.44
N MET A 63 -6.45 -5.18 -4.19
CA MET A 63 -7.86 -5.58 -4.23
C MET A 63 -8.65 -4.98 -3.07
N VAL A 64 -9.78 -4.36 -3.40
CA VAL A 64 -10.69 -3.74 -2.44
C VAL A 64 -12.05 -4.43 -2.50
N ALA A 65 -12.63 -4.73 -1.34
CA ALA A 65 -14.01 -5.16 -1.22
C ALA A 65 -14.87 -3.99 -0.75
N LEU A 66 -15.97 -3.73 -1.47
CA LEU A 66 -16.92 -2.65 -1.18
C LEU A 66 -18.16 -3.25 -0.53
N TYR A 67 -18.55 -2.70 0.62
CA TYR A 67 -19.72 -3.12 1.39
C TYR A 67 -20.71 -1.97 1.48
N THR A 68 -22.00 -2.29 1.57
CA THR A 68 -23.04 -1.28 1.82
C THR A 68 -23.02 -0.82 3.27
N SER A 69 -23.76 0.24 3.58
CA SER A 69 -23.98 0.73 4.96
C SER A 69 -24.47 -0.34 5.95
N ASN A 70 -25.11 -1.41 5.45
CA ASN A 70 -25.61 -2.53 6.25
C ASN A 70 -24.62 -3.72 6.27
N ASP A 71 -23.36 -3.45 5.96
CA ASP A 71 -22.27 -4.41 5.91
C ASP A 71 -22.49 -5.61 4.96
N LYS A 72 -23.15 -5.38 3.82
CA LYS A 72 -23.34 -6.41 2.79
C LYS A 72 -22.35 -6.20 1.65
N PHE A 73 -21.64 -7.25 1.24
CA PHE A 73 -20.76 -7.21 0.07
C PHE A 73 -21.53 -6.74 -1.16
N ARG A 74 -21.01 -5.72 -1.84
CA ARG A 74 -21.64 -5.07 -2.99
C ARG A 74 -20.84 -5.30 -4.27
N CYS A 75 -19.56 -4.95 -4.24
CA CYS A 75 -18.69 -4.88 -5.42
C CYS A 75 -17.22 -5.08 -5.03
N GLY A 76 -16.37 -5.25 -6.04
CA GLY A 76 -14.93 -5.04 -5.91
C GLY A 76 -14.52 -3.61 -6.28
N GLY A 77 -13.29 -3.27 -5.94
CA GLY A 77 -12.59 -2.07 -6.39
C GLY A 77 -11.08 -2.33 -6.41
N VAL A 78 -10.32 -1.34 -6.89
CA VAL A 78 -8.86 -1.38 -6.90
C VAL A 78 -8.28 -0.12 -6.29
N LEU A 79 -7.31 -0.28 -5.39
CA LEU A 79 -6.59 0.83 -4.79
C LEU A 79 -5.62 1.42 -5.80
N ILE A 80 -5.81 2.68 -6.19
CA ILE A 80 -4.96 3.38 -7.15
C ILE A 80 -4.03 4.40 -6.49
N SER A 81 -4.29 4.75 -5.23
CA SER A 81 -3.39 5.51 -4.36
C SER A 81 -3.73 5.26 -2.89
N LYS A 82 -2.95 5.82 -1.96
CA LYS A 82 -3.21 5.75 -0.51
C LYS A 82 -4.63 6.17 -0.08
N GLN A 83 -5.34 6.97 -0.88
CA GLN A 83 -6.66 7.52 -0.52
C GLN A 83 -7.74 7.31 -1.59
N TYR A 84 -7.41 6.69 -2.72
CA TYR A 84 -8.33 6.57 -3.85
C TYR A 84 -8.53 5.12 -4.27
N VAL A 85 -9.80 4.72 -4.34
CA VAL A 85 -10.25 3.43 -4.85
C VAL A 85 -11.03 3.66 -6.14
N LEU A 86 -10.63 2.96 -7.21
CA LEU A 86 -11.36 2.93 -8.48
C LEU A 86 -12.36 1.77 -8.47
N THR A 87 -13.59 2.02 -8.91
CA THR A 87 -14.65 1.01 -9.05
C THR A 87 -15.64 1.42 -10.16
N ALA A 88 -16.61 0.56 -10.46
CA ALA A 88 -17.63 0.83 -11.46
C ALA A 88 -18.76 1.71 -10.89
N ALA A 89 -19.28 2.66 -11.69
CA ALA A 89 -20.35 3.57 -11.28
C ALA A 89 -21.63 2.85 -10.80
N HIS A 90 -21.97 1.70 -11.40
CA HIS A 90 -23.17 0.93 -11.02
C HIS A 90 -23.09 0.35 -9.59
N CYS A 91 -21.90 0.29 -8.98
CA CYS A 91 -21.73 -0.18 -7.61
C CYS A 91 -22.44 0.73 -6.60
N PHE A 92 -22.56 2.02 -6.91
CA PHE A 92 -23.23 3.00 -6.06
C PHE A 92 -24.76 2.93 -6.09
N ALA A 93 -25.38 2.24 -7.07
CA ALA A 93 -26.85 2.10 -7.16
C ALA A 93 -27.62 3.44 -7.02
N ASN A 94 -27.12 4.50 -7.67
CA ASN A 94 -27.61 5.89 -7.57
C ASN A 94 -27.55 6.51 -6.16
N GLN A 95 -26.71 5.97 -5.27
CA GLN A 95 -26.40 6.54 -3.96
C GLN A 95 -25.08 7.33 -4.00
N ASN A 96 -24.83 8.13 -2.96
CA ASN A 96 -23.55 8.81 -2.76
C ASN A 96 -22.46 7.87 -2.23
N ALA A 97 -21.20 8.32 -2.25
CA ALA A 97 -20.07 7.50 -1.81
C ALA A 97 -20.15 7.03 -0.36
N SER A 98 -20.84 7.76 0.52
CA SER A 98 -21.10 7.38 1.92
C SER A 98 -21.95 6.11 2.07
N PHE A 99 -22.59 5.64 0.99
CA PHE A 99 -23.28 4.36 0.97
C PHE A 99 -22.34 3.16 1.02
N LEU A 100 -21.07 3.34 0.63
CA LEU A 100 -20.08 2.27 0.55
C LEU A 100 -18.98 2.43 1.60
N SER A 101 -18.55 1.31 2.17
CA SER A 101 -17.31 1.20 2.93
C SER A 101 -16.30 0.34 2.16
N ALA A 102 -15.02 0.71 2.24
CA ALA A 102 -13.93 -0.01 1.60
C ALA A 102 -13.17 -0.86 2.62
N ARG A 103 -12.90 -2.11 2.29
CA ARG A 103 -12.07 -3.04 3.07
C ARG A 103 -10.93 -3.56 2.21
N LEU A 104 -9.72 -3.51 2.76
CA LEU A 104 -8.47 -3.87 2.09
C LEU A 104 -7.69 -4.90 2.92
N GLY A 105 -6.71 -5.56 2.31
CA GLY A 105 -5.76 -6.41 3.05
C GLY A 105 -6.34 -7.73 3.55
N SER A 106 -7.40 -8.27 2.93
CA SER A 106 -7.97 -9.58 3.28
C SER A 106 -8.43 -10.35 2.04
N THR A 107 -8.34 -11.68 2.11
CA THR A 107 -8.85 -12.60 1.08
C THR A 107 -10.23 -13.20 1.43
N ASN A 108 -10.78 -12.88 2.61
CA ASN A 108 -12.05 -13.42 3.09
C ASN A 108 -13.15 -12.37 3.13
N LYS A 109 -14.29 -12.64 2.48
CA LYS A 109 -15.43 -11.72 2.37
C LYS A 109 -16.35 -11.67 3.60
N THR A 110 -16.40 -12.72 4.42
CA THR A 110 -17.36 -12.84 5.52
C THR A 110 -16.79 -12.47 6.88
N ARG A 111 -15.46 -12.34 6.98
CA ARG A 111 -14.75 -12.14 8.25
C ARG A 111 -13.84 -10.92 8.14
N SER A 112 -14.42 -9.75 8.41
CA SER A 112 -13.70 -8.49 8.45
C SER A 112 -13.18 -8.24 9.85
N THR A 113 -11.88 -8.41 10.07
CA THR A 113 -11.20 -7.66 11.13
C THR A 113 -10.72 -6.35 10.58
N ASP A 114 -10.70 -5.33 11.42
CA ASP A 114 -10.02 -4.10 11.09
C ASP A 114 -8.49 -4.34 11.15
N CYS A 115 -7.84 -4.46 9.99
CA CYS A 115 -6.39 -4.57 9.90
C CYS A 115 -5.70 -3.19 10.02
N SER A 116 -6.45 -2.13 10.41
CA SER A 116 -5.93 -0.77 10.58
C SER A 116 -5.19 -0.58 11.90
N ASP A 117 -5.65 -1.24 12.97
CA ASP A 117 -5.08 -1.11 14.31
C ASP A 117 -3.79 -1.91 14.49
N GLU A 118 -2.75 -1.24 15.01
CA GLU A 118 -1.43 -1.83 15.26
C GLU A 118 -1.50 -3.02 16.25
N ILE A 119 -2.45 -2.99 17.18
CA ILE A 119 -2.73 -4.06 18.15
C ILE A 119 -3.30 -5.29 17.42
N THR A 120 -4.26 -5.08 16.51
CA THR A 120 -4.85 -6.17 15.71
C THR A 120 -3.86 -6.75 14.69
N ARG A 121 -2.90 -5.96 14.18
CA ARG A 121 -1.80 -6.46 13.34
C ARG A 121 -0.90 -7.44 14.08
N ARG A 122 -0.52 -7.14 15.33
CA ARG A 122 0.29 -8.05 16.16
C ARG A 122 -0.51 -9.31 16.51
N ASP A 123 -1.77 -9.19 16.91
CA ASP A 123 -2.63 -10.33 17.22
C ASP A 123 -2.91 -11.25 16.01
N ALA A 124 -3.01 -10.69 14.80
CA ALA A 124 -3.18 -11.46 13.56
C ALA A 124 -1.89 -12.13 13.07
N ALA A 125 -0.74 -11.47 13.22
CA ALA A 125 0.57 -12.02 12.89
C ALA A 125 1.01 -13.10 13.90
N GLU A 126 0.75 -12.90 15.19
CA GLU A 126 1.19 -13.78 16.28
C GLU A 126 0.34 -15.05 16.38
N ARG A 127 -0.95 -15.01 16.02
CA ARG A 127 -1.78 -16.22 15.82
C ARG A 127 -1.40 -17.07 14.61
N SER A 128 -0.46 -16.59 13.77
CA SER A 128 0.03 -17.38 12.64
C SER A 128 1.07 -18.42 13.06
N ALA A 129 1.65 -18.30 14.27
CA ALA A 129 2.78 -19.11 14.72
C ALA A 129 2.44 -20.24 15.73
N THR A 130 1.21 -20.35 16.25
CA THR A 130 0.88 -21.41 17.22
C THR A 130 0.07 -22.53 16.59
N THR A 131 0.74 -23.67 16.43
CA THR A 131 0.14 -24.97 16.16
C THR A 131 -0.66 -25.45 17.38
N GLU A 132 -1.81 -26.06 17.10
CA GLU A 132 -2.59 -27.02 17.91
C GLU A 132 -3.80 -26.56 18.76
N SER A 133 -4.91 -27.21 18.39
CA SER A 133 -6.07 -27.64 19.17
C SER A 133 -6.81 -26.63 20.05
N ASP A 134 -7.75 -25.90 19.44
CA ASP A 134 -9.04 -25.71 20.12
C ASP A 134 -10.19 -25.67 19.10
N ALA A 135 -11.11 -26.61 19.27
CA ALA A 135 -12.29 -26.79 18.43
C ALA A 135 -13.37 -25.77 18.84
N THR A 136 -13.13 -24.50 18.54
CA THR A 136 -14.16 -23.47 18.50
C THR A 136 -13.96 -22.67 17.21
N GLN A 137 -15.03 -22.36 16.47
CA GLN A 137 -15.08 -21.80 15.11
C GLN A 137 -14.45 -20.39 14.94
N ASN A 138 -13.22 -20.19 15.38
CA ASN A 138 -12.45 -18.98 15.14
C ASN A 138 -11.52 -19.17 13.93
N ALA A 139 -12.11 -19.10 12.73
CA ALA A 139 -11.35 -19.00 11.49
C ALA A 139 -10.30 -17.89 11.59
N LYS A 140 -9.07 -18.25 11.28
CA LYS A 140 -7.89 -17.38 11.29
C LYS A 140 -8.14 -16.13 10.45
N VAL A 141 -7.88 -14.97 11.05
CA VAL A 141 -7.91 -13.67 10.40
C VAL A 141 -6.67 -13.54 9.53
N ILE A 142 -6.84 -13.09 8.29
CA ILE A 142 -5.73 -12.92 7.33
C ILE A 142 -5.63 -11.44 7.01
N CYS A 143 -4.65 -10.76 7.60
CA CYS A 143 -4.25 -9.40 7.25
C CYS A 143 -3.02 -9.46 6.34
N VAL A 144 -3.01 -8.66 5.28
CA VAL A 144 -1.87 -8.52 4.37
C VAL A 144 -1.60 -7.05 4.09
N ASP A 145 -0.36 -6.77 3.71
CA ASP A 145 0.05 -5.42 3.32
C ASP A 145 -0.76 -4.94 2.12
N VAL A 146 -1.04 -3.64 2.12
CA VAL A 146 -1.88 -2.98 1.13
C VAL A 146 -1.00 -2.11 0.25
N GLU A 147 -1.08 -2.33 -1.06
CA GLU A 147 -0.31 -1.62 -2.07
C GLU A 147 -1.22 -1.19 -3.22
N GLN A 148 -0.84 -0.16 -3.95
CA GLN A 148 -1.63 0.39 -5.05
C GLN A 148 -1.30 -0.27 -6.40
N VAL A 149 -2.27 -0.38 -7.29
CA VAL A 149 -2.06 -0.78 -8.69
C VAL A 149 -1.63 0.41 -9.54
N CYS A 150 -0.87 0.15 -10.61
CA CYS A 150 -0.52 1.20 -11.57
C CYS A 150 -1.72 1.61 -12.43
N ILE A 151 -1.81 2.90 -12.73
CA ILE A 151 -2.74 3.43 -13.73
C ILE A 151 -1.98 3.50 -15.06
N PRO A 152 -2.53 2.94 -16.16
CA PRO A 152 -1.91 3.06 -17.47
C PRO A 152 -1.86 4.53 -17.92
N VAL A 153 -0.79 4.90 -18.63
CA VAL A 153 -0.68 6.22 -19.26
C VAL A 153 -1.59 6.23 -20.49
N PRO A 154 -2.44 7.25 -20.68
CA PRO A 154 -3.23 7.37 -21.91
C PRO A 154 -2.31 7.57 -23.12
N ASP A 155 -2.40 6.70 -24.12
CA ASP A 155 -1.51 6.76 -25.29
C ASP A 155 -1.91 7.82 -26.33
N ASP A 156 -3.14 8.35 -26.30
CA ASP A 156 -3.57 9.53 -27.06
C ASP A 156 -4.93 10.03 -26.55
N CYS A 157 -5.09 11.33 -26.30
CA CYS A 157 -6.35 11.94 -25.83
C CYS A 157 -7.43 12.07 -26.92
N ASN A 158 -7.39 11.24 -27.97
CA ASN A 158 -8.42 11.21 -29.01
C ASN A 158 -9.56 10.28 -28.58
N PHE A 159 -10.33 10.72 -27.60
CA PHE A 159 -11.64 10.14 -27.31
C PHE A 159 -12.62 10.65 -28.37
N LEU A 160 -12.79 9.87 -29.44
CA LEU A 160 -13.87 10.06 -30.42
C LEU A 160 -15.25 9.93 -29.75
#